data_AF-A0A943GWZ0-F1
#
_entry.id   AF-A0A943GWZ0-F1
#
_cell.length_a   1.000
_cell.length_b   1.000
_cell.length_c   1.000
_cell.angle_alpha   90.00
_cell.angle_beta   90.00
_cell.angle_gamma   90.00
#
_symmetry.space_group_name_H-M   'P 1'
#
loop_
_entity.id
_entity.type
_entity.pdbx_description
1 polymer ?
#
loop_
_entity_poly.entity_id
_entity_poly.type
_entity_poly.pdbx_seq_one_letter_code
_entity_poly.pdbx_strand_id
1 'polypeptide(L)' 'MLEKLQKLYNTLGTIETKGANTKRMAICLTYLEEIIQEQAESEKKSAETEAVKGEEKHE' A
#
# COMPACT_ATOMS: atom_id res chain seq x y z
N MET A 1 4.65 6.40 -1.63
CA MET A 1 5.05 5.12 -2.31
C MET A 1 3.83 4.29 -2.68
N LEU A 2 2.73 4.49 -1.95
CA LEU A 2 1.42 3.88 -2.10
C LEU A 2 0.90 3.78 -3.55
N GLU A 3 0.95 4.87 -4.32
CA GLU A 3 0.45 4.90 -5.71
C GLU A 3 1.15 3.86 -6.62
N LYS A 4 2.46 3.67 -6.46
CA LYS A 4 3.22 2.69 -7.24
C LYS A 4 2.83 1.25 -6.90
N LEU A 5 2.56 0.98 -5.62
CA LEU A 5 2.11 -0.34 -5.15
C LEU A 5 0.70 -0.66 -5.66
N GLN A 6 -0.21 0.31 -5.62
CA GLN A 6 -1.55 0.17 -6.20
C GLN A 6 -1.51 -0.11 -7.70
N LYS A 7 -0.66 0.62 -8.45
CA LYS A 7 -0.46 0.35 -9.88
C LYS A 7 0.08 -1.07 -10.12
N LEU A 8 1.03 -1.53 -9.30
CA LEU A 8 1.57 -2.87 -9.40
C LEU A 8 0.49 -3.94 -9.14
N TYR A 9 -0.30 -3.80 -8.07
CA TYR A 9 -1.40 -4.71 -7.76
C TYR A 9 -2.38 -4.82 -8.92
N ASN A 10 -2.83 -3.67 -9.43
CA ASN A 10 -3.75 -3.60 -10.56
C ASN A 10 -3.15 -4.25 -11.81
N THR A 11 -1.85 -4.04 -12.06
CA THR A 11 -1.16 -4.63 -13.22
C THR A 11 -1.03 -6.15 -13.09
N LEU A 12 -0.67 -6.66 -11.91
CA LEU A 12 -0.57 -8.10 -11.69
C LEU A 12 -1.94 -8.80 -11.77
N GLY A 13 -3.00 -8.14 -11.34
CA GLY A 13 -4.37 -8.64 -11.41
C GLY A 13 -4.89 -8.85 -12.84
N THR A 14 -4.28 -8.24 -13.87
CA THR A 14 -4.66 -8.48 -15.27
C THR A 14 -3.93 -9.66 -15.91
N ILE A 15 -2.93 -10.22 -15.24
CA ILE A 15 -2.14 -11.34 -15.78
C ILE A 15 -2.93 -12.63 -15.63
N GLU A 16 -3.32 -13.22 -16.75
CA GLU A 16 -3.93 -14.54 -16.77
C GLU A 16 -2.91 -15.60 -16.33
N THR A 17 -3.29 -16.40 -15.34
CA THR A 17 -2.47 -17.50 -14.82
C THR A 17 -3.27 -18.80 -14.81
N LYS A 18 -2.58 -19.94 -14.90
CA LYS A 18 -3.24 -21.26 -14.94
C LYS A 18 -2.67 -22.21 -13.88
N GLY A 19 -3.54 -23.07 -13.36
CA GLY A 19 -3.18 -24.16 -12.45
C GLY A 19 -2.50 -23.66 -11.17
N ALA A 20 -1.31 -24.20 -10.88
CA ALA A 20 -0.57 -23.85 -9.68
C ALA A 20 -0.15 -22.37 -9.64
N ASN A 21 0.02 -21.72 -10.79
CA ASN A 21 0.43 -20.32 -10.85
C ASN A 21 -0.71 -19.37 -10.46
N THR A 22 -1.98 -19.75 -10.64
CA THR A 22 -3.12 -18.97 -10.14
C THR A 22 -3.13 -18.92 -8.62
N LYS A 23 -2.85 -20.06 -7.96
CA LYS A 23 -2.74 -20.11 -6.50
C LYS A 23 -1.59 -19.25 -5.98
N ARG A 24 -0.43 -19.28 -6.67
CA ARG A 24 0.71 -18.43 -6.33
C ARG A 24 0.41 -16.95 -6.54
N MET A 25 -0.24 -16.58 -7.64
CA MET A 25 -0.63 -15.19 -7.90
C MET A 25 -1.58 -14.66 -6.83
N ALA A 26 -2.55 -15.45 -6.39
CA ALA A 26 -3.44 -15.07 -5.30
C ALA A 26 -2.66 -14.73 -4.01
N ILE A 27 -1.71 -15.59 -3.62
CA ILE A 27 -0.84 -15.35 -2.45
C ILE A 27 -0.04 -14.05 -2.62
N CYS A 28 0.55 -13.84 -3.81
CA CYS A 28 1.32 -12.61 -4.09
C CYS A 28 0.45 -11.35 -3.99
N LEU A 29 -0.78 -11.39 -4.51
CA LEU A 29 -1.71 -10.27 -4.46
C LEU A 29 -2.16 -9.97 -3.02
N THR A 30 -2.43 -11.00 -2.21
CA THR A 30 -2.74 -10.84 -0.78
C THR A 30 -1.59 -10.17 -0.03
N TYR A 31 -0.36 -10.64 -0.21
CA TYR A 31 0.80 -10.02 0.43
C TYR A 31 1.01 -8.56 -0.03
N LEU A 32 0.72 -8.26 -1.30
CA LEU A 32 0.81 -6.90 -1.80
C LEU A 32 -0.27 -5.97 -1.23
N GLU A 33 -1.47 -6.47 -0.95
CA GLU A 33 -2.53 -5.73 -0.24
C GLU A 33 -2.10 -5.37 1.19
N GLU A 34 -1.47 -6.30 1.91
CA GLU A 34 -0.95 -6.05 3.26
C GLU A 34 0.07 -4.91 3.25
N ILE A 35 1.04 -4.94 2.32
CA ILE A 35 2.03 -3.86 2.17
C ILE A 35 1.36 -2.52 1.84
N ILE A 36 0.33 -2.52 0.99
CA ILE A 36 -0.43 -1.30 0.65
C ILE A 36 -1.10 -0.72 1.89
N GLN A 37 -1.71 -1.56 2.73
CA GLN A 37 -2.35 -1.15 3.99
C GLN A 37 -1.33 -0.57 4.97
N GLU A 38 -0.23 -1.28 5.22
CA GLU A 38 0.85 -0.81 6.09
C GLU A 38 1.41 0.55 5.62
N GLN A 39 1.64 0.70 4.32
CA GLN A 39 2.13 1.95 3.76
C GLN A 39 1.10 3.07 3.92
N ALA A 40 -0.18 2.81 3.68
CA ALA A 40 -1.24 3.81 3.85
C ALA A 40 -1.38 4.26 5.31
N GLU A 41 -1.23 3.35 6.26
CA GLU A 41 -1.24 3.67 7.70
C GLU A 41 0.00 4.47 8.11
N SER A 42 1.18 4.12 7.58
CA SER A 42 2.42 4.86 7.84
C SER A 42 2.38 6.30 7.32
N GLU A 43 1.79 6.51 6.13
CA GLU A 43 1.63 7.83 5.53
C GLU A 43 0.61 8.68 6.32
N LYS A 44 -0.46 8.09 6.84
CA LYS A 44 -1.42 8.77 7.74
C LYS A 44 -0.79 9.22 9.06
N LYS A 45 -0.03 8.32 9.71
CA LYS A 45 0.62 8.59 11.00
C LYS A 45 1.70 9.68 10.89
N SER A 46 2.37 9.75 9.74
CA SER A 46 3.37 10.79 9.46
C SER A 46 2.71 12.16 9.25
N ALA A 47 1.57 12.22 8.56
CA ALA A 47 0.81 13.46 8.35
C ALA A 47 0.23 14.05 9.66
N GLU A 48 -0.24 13.20 10.59
CA GLU A 48 -0.69 13.66 11.92
C GLU A 48 0.47 14.21 12.76
N THR A 49 1.66 13.63 12.65
CA THR A 49 2.84 14.08 13.42
C THR A 49 3.38 15.44 12.94
N GLU A 50 3.24 15.74 11.64
CA GLU A 50 3.62 17.05 11.07
C GLU A 50 2.59 18.15 11.37
N ALA A 51 1.30 17.81 11.47
CA ALA A 51 0.24 18.75 11.83
C ALA A 51 0.40 19.29 13.27
N VAL A 52 0.73 18.42 14.23
CA VAL A 52 0.94 18.81 15.65
C VAL A 52 2.15 19.74 15.82
N LYS A 53 3.17 19.62 14.96
CA LYS A 53 4.39 20.44 15.05
C LYS A 53 4.23 21.86 14.46
N GLY A 54 3.15 22.09 13.70
CA GLY A 54 2.83 23.40 13.12
C GLY A 54 2.13 24.36 14.09
N GLU A 55 1.42 23.83 15.09
CA GLU A 55 0.61 24.63 16.03
C GLU A 55 1.41 25.24 17.18
N GLU A 56 2.58 24.70 17.55
CA GLU A 56 3.43 25.23 18.64
C GLU A 56 4.30 26.45 18.27
N LYS A 57 4.24 26.95 17.03
CA LYS A 57 5.01 28.14 16.60
C LYS A 57 4.22 29.45 16.63
N HIS A 58 2.98 29.43 17.11
CA HIS A 58 2.14 30.62 17.15
C HIS A 58 1.42 30.72 18.50
N GLU A 59 2.19 30.81 19.59
CA GLU A 59 1.72 31.36 20.87
C GLU A 59 2.73 32.39 21.39
#